data_AF-A0A1S3AKT5-F1
#
_entry.id   AF-A0A1S3AKT5-F1
#
_cell.length_a   1.000
_cell.length_b   1.000
_cell.length_c   1.000
_cell.angle_alpha   90.00
_cell.angle_beta   90.00
_cell.angle_gamma   90.00
#
_symmetry.space_group_name_H-M   'P 1'
#
loop_
_entity.id
_entity.type
_entity.pdbx_description
1 polymer ?
#
loop_
_entity_poly.entity_id
_entity_poly.type
_entity_poly.pdbx_seq_one_letter_code
_entity_poly.pdbx_strand_id
1 'polypeptide(L)'
;MEVWVQLWQAGLMPPELGAPPQVFMRVPPEKAGQTTVSPGPDTGGTRESLLWIWEELGKLRRVDVQLLGQLCSLGLEMGAFREELVAFLEEEEDILEEEDEEPEQQEEGPAGGSYSEPGYRLPDFEMTI
;
A
#
# COMPACT_ATOMS: atom_id res chain seq x y z
N MET A 1 4.63 -1.92 -17.26
CA MET A 1 3.20 -1.87 -16.85
C MET A 1 2.78 -3.17 -16.17
N GLU A 2 3.64 -4.20 -16.13
CA GLU A 2 3.36 -5.49 -15.50
C GLU A 2 3.07 -5.36 -13.99
N VAL A 3 3.80 -4.49 -13.28
CA VAL A 3 3.67 -4.33 -11.82
C VAL A 3 2.28 -3.83 -11.41
N TRP A 4 1.65 -2.97 -12.22
CA TRP A 4 0.27 -2.54 -11.97
C TRP A 4 -0.72 -3.70 -12.07
N VAL A 5 -0.52 -4.58 -13.06
CA VAL A 5 -1.37 -5.78 -13.25
C VAL A 5 -1.18 -6.74 -12.08
N GLN A 6 0.05 -6.91 -11.60
CA GLN A 6 0.35 -7.72 -10.42
C GLN A 6 -0.34 -7.17 -9.17
N LEU A 7 -0.28 -5.86 -8.93
CA LEU A 7 -0.95 -5.22 -7.79
C LEU A 7 -2.47 -5.46 -7.84
N TRP A 8 -3.07 -5.37 -9.03
CA TRP A 8 -4.49 -5.65 -9.24
C TRP A 8 -4.83 -7.12 -8.99
N GLN A 9 -4.03 -8.05 -9.50
CA GLN A 9 -4.21 -9.49 -9.29
C GLN A 9 -4.06 -9.88 -7.82
N ALA A 10 -3.18 -9.20 -7.08
CA ALA A 10 -3.01 -9.38 -5.65
C ALA A 10 -4.17 -8.80 -4.81
N GLY A 11 -5.13 -8.10 -5.42
CA GLY A 11 -6.21 -7.43 -4.70
C GLY A 11 -5.75 -6.26 -3.83
N LEU A 12 -4.51 -5.80 -4.01
CA LEU A 12 -3.88 -4.73 -3.23
C LEU A 12 -4.17 -3.33 -3.80
N MET A 13 -5.06 -3.25 -4.79
CA MET A 13 -5.41 -2.01 -5.44
C MET A 13 -6.46 -1.26 -4.62
N PRO A 14 -6.25 0.04 -4.32
CA PRO A 14 -7.26 0.84 -3.63
C PRO A 14 -8.56 0.88 -4.45
N PRO A 15 -9.74 0.76 -3.82
CA PRO A 15 -11.03 0.81 -4.52
C PRO A 15 -11.22 2.10 -5.33
N GLU A 16 -10.62 3.21 -4.91
CA GLU A 16 -10.72 4.51 -5.59
C GLU A 16 -9.86 4.62 -6.86
N LEU A 17 -8.91 3.70 -7.05
CA LEU A 17 -7.87 3.85 -8.07
C LEU A 17 -8.31 3.36 -9.47
N GLY A 18 -9.46 2.67 -9.56
CA GLY A 18 -10.17 2.37 -10.82
C GLY A 18 -9.36 1.58 -11.85
N ALA A 19 -9.74 1.63 -13.14
CA ALA A 19 -8.92 1.04 -14.20
C ALA A 19 -7.65 1.87 -14.42
N PRO A 20 -6.50 1.26 -14.81
CA PRO A 20 -5.27 2.01 -15.08
C PRO A 20 -5.54 3.16 -16.07
N PRO A 21 -5.03 4.37 -15.79
CA PRO A 21 -5.29 5.52 -16.65
C PRO A 21 -4.84 5.23 -18.08
N GLN A 22 -5.77 5.32 -19.03
CA GLN A 22 -5.52 5.09 -20.46
C GLN A 22 -4.43 6.01 -21.02
N VAL A 23 -4.22 7.16 -20.37
CA VAL A 23 -3.12 8.08 -20.64
C VAL A 23 -1.77 7.39 -20.46
N PHE A 24 -1.55 6.53 -19.47
CA PHE A 24 -0.28 5.81 -19.33
C PHE A 24 -0.14 4.62 -20.28
N MET A 25 -1.25 4.15 -20.86
CA MET A 25 -1.27 3.06 -21.84
C MET A 25 -0.89 3.48 -23.26
N ARG A 26 -1.00 4.77 -23.60
CA ARG A 26 -0.68 5.26 -24.96
C ARG A 26 0.78 5.66 -25.08
N VAL A 27 1.47 5.20 -26.12
CA VAL A 27 2.76 5.78 -26.52
C VAL A 27 2.56 7.28 -26.78
N PRO A 28 3.37 8.19 -26.18
CA PRO A 28 3.29 9.61 -26.47
C PRO A 28 3.45 9.83 -27.98
N PRO A 29 2.65 10.70 -28.62
CA PRO A 29 2.87 11.01 -30.03
C PRO A 29 4.28 11.60 -30.21
N GLU A 30 5.10 10.95 -31.03
CA GLU A 30 6.52 11.27 -31.27
C GLU A 30 6.75 12.54 -32.12
N LYS A 31 5.89 13.56 -31.95
CA LYS A 31 5.75 14.83 -32.68
C LYS A 31 4.62 14.82 -33.70
N ALA A 32 3.66 15.72 -33.49
CA ALA A 32 2.73 16.18 -34.51
C ALA A 32 3.50 17.03 -35.54
N GLY A 33 4.29 16.38 -36.39
CA GLY A 33 5.15 17.05 -37.38
C GLY A 33 4.45 17.55 -38.63
N GLN A 34 3.15 17.32 -38.81
CA GLN A 34 2.45 17.63 -40.06
C GLN A 34 1.07 18.22 -39.79
N THR A 35 1.02 19.41 -39.20
CA THR A 35 -0.15 20.28 -39.36
C THR A 35 0.18 21.30 -40.43
N THR A 36 -0.56 21.23 -41.53
CA THR A 36 -0.49 22.09 -42.71
C THR A 36 -0.34 23.57 -42.35
N VAL A 37 0.72 24.20 -42.85
CA VAL A 37 1.03 25.62 -42.62
C VAL A 37 0.04 26.49 -43.42
N SER A 38 -0.80 27.24 -42.72
CA SER A 38 -1.46 28.43 -43.28
C SER A 38 -0.58 29.65 -42.97
N PRO A 39 -0.26 30.52 -43.94
CA PRO A 39 0.64 31.65 -43.73
C PRO A 39 -0.08 32.75 -42.94
N GLY A 40 0.22 32.87 -41.64
CA GLY A 40 -0.25 33.94 -40.76
C GLY A 40 0.93 34.65 -40.08
N PRO A 41 0.79 35.92 -39.69
CA PRO A 41 1.90 36.77 -39.26
C PRO A 41 2.46 36.32 -37.91
N ASP A 42 3.79 36.26 -37.84
CA ASP A 42 4.64 36.10 -36.64
C ASP A 42 4.21 35.05 -35.61
N THR A 43 3.98 33.81 -36.07
CA THR A 43 3.70 32.64 -35.21
C THR A 43 4.95 31.95 -34.67
N GLY A 44 6.14 32.44 -35.03
CA GLY A 44 7.44 31.83 -34.76
C GLY A 44 8.04 32.10 -33.37
N GLY A 45 7.27 32.66 -32.44
CA GLY A 45 7.58 32.60 -31.00
C GLY A 45 6.58 31.73 -30.23
N THR A 46 5.30 31.81 -30.60
CA THR A 46 4.21 31.03 -29.98
C THR A 46 4.35 29.54 -30.26
N ARG A 47 4.80 29.16 -31.46
CA ARG A 47 4.98 27.76 -31.84
C ARG A 47 6.10 27.09 -31.03
N GLU A 48 7.17 27.80 -30.77
CA GLU A 48 8.34 27.34 -30.02
C GLU A 48 8.05 27.31 -28.52
N SER A 49 7.26 28.26 -28.02
CA SER A 49 6.69 28.17 -26.67
C SER A 49 5.81 26.94 -26.50
N LEU A 50 4.93 26.63 -27.46
CA LEU A 50 4.10 25.42 -27.43
C LEU A 50 4.94 24.14 -27.51
N LEU A 51 5.96 24.09 -28.37
CA LEU A 51 6.87 22.94 -28.45
C LEU A 51 7.61 22.71 -27.13
N TRP A 52 8.06 23.78 -26.48
CA TRP A 52 8.69 23.70 -25.16
C TRP A 52 7.71 23.17 -24.09
N ILE A 53 6.47 23.66 -24.06
CA ILE A 53 5.43 23.16 -23.14
C ILE A 53 5.20 21.66 -23.36
N TRP A 54 5.10 21.20 -24.61
CA TRP A 54 4.93 19.78 -24.92
C TRP A 54 6.13 18.93 -24.47
N GLU A 55 7.35 19.45 -24.59
CA GLU A 55 8.54 18.77 -24.11
C GLU A 55 8.54 18.63 -22.58
N GLU A 56 8.22 19.71 -21.85
CA GLU A 56 8.12 19.68 -20.39
C GLU A 56 7.00 18.76 -19.90
N LEU A 57 5.83 18.78 -20.55
CA LEU A 57 4.75 17.83 -20.26
C LEU A 57 5.19 16.38 -20.53
N GLY A 58 6.00 16.14 -21.55
CA GLY A 58 6.59 14.83 -21.83
C GLY A 58 7.57 14.37 -20.74
N LYS A 59 8.40 15.29 -20.23
CA LYS A 59 9.31 15.03 -19.10
C LYS A 59 8.53 14.71 -17.83
N LEU A 60 7.55 15.54 -17.47
CA LEU A 60 6.71 15.32 -16.30
C LEU A 60 5.98 13.97 -16.37
N ARG A 61 5.36 13.66 -17.51
CA ARG A 61 4.68 12.38 -17.73
C ARG A 61 5.61 11.18 -17.56
N ARG A 62 6.89 11.30 -17.94
CA ARG A 62 7.87 10.23 -17.73
C ARG A 62 8.14 10.01 -16.24
N VAL A 63 8.26 11.09 -15.47
CA VAL A 63 8.41 11.02 -14.01
C VAL A 63 7.16 10.38 -13.37
N ASP A 64 5.96 10.77 -13.80
CA ASP A 64 4.71 10.19 -13.28
C ASP A 64 4.65 8.67 -13.50
N VAL A 65 5.05 8.19 -14.68
CA VAL A 65 5.10 6.74 -14.98
C VAL A 65 6.11 6.02 -14.09
N GLN A 66 7.28 6.62 -13.83
CA GLN A 66 8.28 6.03 -12.95
C GLN A 66 7.78 5.95 -11.51
N LEU A 67 7.22 7.05 -10.99
CA LEU A 67 6.65 7.12 -9.65
C LEU A 67 5.53 6.09 -9.47
N LEU A 68 4.63 5.97 -10.47
CA LEU A 68 3.57 4.98 -10.46
C LEU A 68 4.13 3.56 -10.35
N GLY A 69 5.20 3.25 -11.09
CA GLY A 69 5.90 1.98 -11.00
C GLY A 69 6.45 1.71 -9.59
N GLN A 70 7.11 2.70 -8.99
CA GLN A 70 7.66 2.59 -7.63
C GLN A 70 6.56 2.36 -6.59
N LEU A 71 5.44 3.08 -6.69
CA LEU A 71 4.29 2.90 -5.79
C LEU A 71 3.67 1.52 -5.94
N CYS A 72 3.61 0.97 -7.16
CA CYS A 72 3.13 -0.40 -7.36
C CYS A 72 4.07 -1.44 -6.73
N SER A 73 5.38 -1.28 -6.92
CA SER A 73 6.38 -2.15 -6.30
C SER A 73 6.27 -2.12 -4.78
N LEU A 74 6.19 -0.92 -4.19
CA LEU A 74 6.00 -0.75 -2.75
C LEU A 74 4.70 -1.42 -2.26
N GLY A 75 3.60 -1.26 -3.00
CA GLY A 75 2.33 -1.89 -2.65
C GLY A 75 2.42 -3.42 -2.62
N LEU A 76 3.14 -4.03 -3.57
CA LEU A 76 3.39 -5.47 -3.57
C LEU A 76 4.26 -5.90 -2.39
N GLU A 77 5.32 -5.16 -2.07
CA GLU A 77 6.19 -5.43 -0.91
C GLU A 77 5.41 -5.35 0.40
N MET A 78 4.55 -4.33 0.56
CA MET A 78 3.67 -4.20 1.71
C MET A 78 2.65 -5.34 1.81
N GLY A 79 2.14 -5.82 0.67
CA GLY A 79 1.27 -6.99 0.62
C GLY A 79 1.96 -8.25 1.12
N ALA A 80 3.17 -8.53 0.62
CA ALA A 80 3.98 -9.67 1.06
C ALA A 80 4.32 -9.57 2.55
N PHE A 81 4.69 -8.38 3.04
CA PHE A 81 4.95 -8.17 4.46
C PHE A 81 3.70 -8.37 5.34
N ARG A 82 2.51 -8.00 4.85
CA ARG A 82 1.25 -8.26 5.55
C ARG A 82 0.97 -9.76 5.67
N GLU A 83 1.23 -10.52 4.61
CA GLU A 83 1.09 -11.99 4.63
C GLU A 83 2.10 -12.62 5.62
N GLU A 84 3.35 -12.15 5.62
CA GLU A 84 4.38 -12.60 6.58
C GLU A 84 3.99 -12.30 8.03
N LEU A 85 3.45 -11.10 8.31
CA LEU A 85 2.96 -10.75 9.64
C LEU A 85 1.77 -11.62 10.08
N VAL A 86 0.86 -11.95 9.17
CA VAL A 86 -0.27 -12.84 9.48
C VAL A 86 0.25 -14.23 9.84
N ALA A 87 1.16 -14.78 9.04
CA ALA A 87 1.77 -16.09 9.31
C ALA A 87 2.52 -16.12 10.66
N PHE A 88 3.26 -15.06 10.98
CA PHE A 88 3.95 -14.95 12.27
C PHE A 88 2.97 -14.94 13.45
N LEU A 89 1.86 -14.21 13.35
CA LEU A 89 0.85 -14.14 14.41
C LEU A 89 0.09 -15.47 14.57
N GLU A 90 -0.22 -16.16 13.47
CA GLU A 90 -0.80 -17.50 13.51
C GLU A 90 0.16 -18.50 14.20
N GLU A 91 1.46 -18.46 13.87
CA GLU A 91 2.48 -19.27 14.55
C GLU A 91 2.64 -18.91 16.04
N GLU A 92 2.56 -17.63 16.41
CA GLU A 92 2.60 -17.19 17.81
C GLU A 92 1.36 -17.67 18.61
N GLU A 93 0.17 -17.66 18.00
CA GLU A 93 -1.06 -18.18 18.61
C GLU A 93 -0.96 -19.69 18.86
N ASP A 94 -0.48 -20.48 17.88
CA ASP A 94 -0.29 -21.93 18.03
C ASP A 94 0.66 -22.28 19.19
N ILE A 95 1.75 -21.51 19.38
CA ILE A 95 2.70 -21.72 20.48
C ILE A 95 2.05 -21.45 21.85
N LEU A 96 1.20 -20.43 21.94
CA LEU A 96 0.49 -20.08 23.17
C LEU A 96 -0.61 -21.10 23.51
N GLU A 97 -1.27 -21.69 22.50
CA GLU A 97 -2.24 -22.77 22.69
C GLU A 97 -1.55 -24.08 23.13
N GLU A 98 -0.37 -24.41 22.59
CA GLU A 98 0.40 -25.60 23.02
C GLU A 98 1.01 -25.47 24.43
N GLU A 99 1.35 -24.26 24.90
CA GLU A 99 1.81 -24.04 26.29
C GLU A 99 0.67 -24.16 27.33
N ASP A 100 -0.60 -23.97 26.95
CA ASP A 100 -1.76 -24.11 27.85
C ASP A 100 -2.30 -25.56 27.90
N GLU A 101 -1.80 -26.46 27.04
CA GLU A 101 -2.08 -27.91 27.05
C GLU A 101 -1.00 -28.75 27.79
N GLU A 102 -0.17 -28.16 28.64
CA GLU A 102 0.67 -28.93 29.57
C GLU A 102 -0.23 -29.65 30.61
N PRO A 103 -0.16 -30.99 30.78
CA PRO A 103 -1.22 -31.73 31.44
C PRO A 103 -1.30 -31.44 32.94
N GLU A 104 -2.42 -30.86 33.38
CA GLU A 104 -2.89 -30.91 34.77
C GLU A 104 -3.07 -32.38 35.20
N GLN A 105 -2.02 -32.99 35.75
CA GLN A 105 -2.13 -34.27 36.46
C GLN A 105 -2.73 -34.03 37.85
N GLN A 106 -3.95 -34.54 38.02
CA GLN A 106 -4.76 -34.49 39.23
C GLN A 106 -4.19 -35.29 40.42
N GLU A 107 -4.16 -34.61 41.57
CA GLU A 107 -4.71 -35.02 42.89
C GLU A 107 -3.99 -36.08 43.76
N GLU A 108 -3.50 -35.62 44.92
CA GLU A 108 -3.77 -36.27 46.21
C GLU A 108 -3.82 -35.20 47.33
N GLY A 109 -5.02 -34.92 47.88
CA GLY A 109 -5.22 -34.00 49.02
C GLY A 109 -4.73 -34.60 50.37
N PRO A 110 -4.82 -33.89 51.52
CA PRO A 110 -6.00 -33.11 51.91
C PRO A 110 -5.77 -31.78 52.69
N ALA A 111 -6.81 -30.96 52.67
CA ALA A 111 -7.24 -29.98 53.69
C ALA A 111 -6.39 -28.71 53.93
N GLY A 112 -6.89 -27.56 53.47
CA GLY A 112 -6.64 -26.28 54.14
C GLY A 112 -6.88 -25.02 53.32
N GLY A 113 -8.05 -24.39 53.50
CA GLY A 113 -8.16 -22.93 53.53
C GLY A 113 -8.50 -22.17 52.24
N SER A 114 -9.79 -21.86 52.12
CA SER A 114 -10.37 -20.60 51.62
C SER A 114 -10.17 -20.19 50.15
N TYR A 115 -11.28 -20.28 49.42
CA TYR A 115 -11.59 -19.52 48.20
C TYR A 115 -11.31 -18.02 48.35
N SER A 116 -10.64 -17.41 47.36
CA SER A 116 -10.76 -15.99 47.04
C SER A 116 -10.42 -15.76 45.56
N GLU A 117 -11.39 -15.19 44.85
CA GLU A 117 -11.41 -14.78 43.43
C GLU A 117 -10.26 -13.81 43.07
N PRO A 118 -9.84 -13.70 41.79
CA PRO A 118 -8.67 -12.95 41.38
C PRO A 118 -8.96 -11.45 41.38
N GLY A 119 -8.46 -10.74 42.39
CA GLY A 119 -8.55 -9.29 42.49
C GLY A 119 -7.54 -8.60 41.58
N TYR A 120 -7.94 -8.31 40.33
CA TYR A 120 -7.28 -7.27 39.53
C TYR A 120 -7.51 -5.91 40.22
N ARG A 121 -6.51 -5.43 40.98
CA ARG A 121 -6.51 -4.02 41.42
C ARG A 121 -6.32 -3.13 40.20
N LEU A 122 -7.36 -2.38 39.82
CA LEU A 122 -7.21 -1.23 38.94
C LEU A 122 -6.28 -0.19 39.60
N PRO A 123 -5.42 0.51 38.83
CA PRO A 123 -4.66 1.63 39.34
C PRO A 123 -5.61 2.78 39.69
N ASP A 124 -5.56 3.23 40.94
CA ASP A 124 -6.27 4.39 41.44
C ASP A 124 -5.58 5.68 40.95
N PHE A 125 -5.93 6.14 39.74
CA PHE A 125 -5.59 7.48 39.29
C PHE A 125 -6.69 8.47 39.73
N GLU A 126 -6.38 9.24 40.77
CA GLU A 126 -7.18 10.39 41.20
C GLU A 126 -7.02 11.51 40.16
N MET A 127 -8.04 11.72 39.33
CA MET A 127 -8.15 12.87 38.43
C MET A 127 -8.71 14.05 39.22
N THR A 128 -7.84 14.97 39.66
CA THR A 128 -8.28 16.28 40.17
C THR A 128 -8.66 17.16 38.97
N ILE A 129 -9.88 17.70 38.97
CA ILE A 129 -10.37 18.71 38.01
C ILE A 129 -10.24 20.09 38.62
#